data_AF-W7TDD7-F1
#
_entry.id   AF-W7TDD7-F1
#
_cell.length_a   1.000
_cell.length_b   1.000
_cell.length_c   1.000
_cell.angle_alpha   90.00
_cell.angle_beta   90.00
_cell.angle_gamma   90.00
#
_symmetry.space_group_name_H-M   'P 1'
#
loop_
_entity.id
_entity.type
_entity.pdbx_description
1 polymer ?
#
loop_
_entity_poly.entity_id
_entity_poly.type
_entity_poly.pdbx_seq_one_letter_code
_entity_poly.pdbx_strand_id
1 'polypeptide(L)'
;MTICIHAQRPKETVAILDRMGKAGVPVGLSSYNLAVEALAHQGEWKKALKIITYMERQAVWPDTRTYTSALDACARAGEWQRALLLLEEMVTVKGVPPAIGSYNAVLSACVKGGQSARATTFFQDMVKKEVGVDARSFAVAIAACEDGNLVDQALALEGRGRDPPLPRGG
;
A
#
# COMPACT_ATOMS: atom_id res chain seq x y z
N MET A 1 -24.87 10.56 -9.12
CA MET A 1 -25.08 9.68 -7.95
C MET A 1 -23.74 9.44 -7.26
N THR A 2 -23.11 10.51 -6.74
CA THR A 2 -21.68 10.50 -6.30
C THR A 2 -21.49 11.09 -4.89
N ILE A 3 -22.58 11.38 -4.18
CA ILE A 3 -22.52 12.23 -2.96
C ILE A 3 -22.37 11.39 -1.67
N CYS A 4 -22.67 10.09 -1.67
CA CYS A 4 -22.60 9.30 -0.42
C CYS A 4 -21.23 8.70 -0.10
N ILE A 5 -20.25 8.76 -1.02
CA ILE A 5 -19.03 7.95 -0.88
C ILE A 5 -17.87 8.70 -0.20
N HIS A 6 -17.99 10.01 0.01
CA HIS A 6 -17.07 10.77 0.86
C HIS A 6 -17.36 10.56 2.36
N ALA A 7 -18.46 9.89 2.70
CA ALA A 7 -18.75 9.51 4.08
C ALA A 7 -17.96 8.25 4.43
N GLN A 8 -17.17 8.35 5.49
CA GLN A 8 -16.26 7.38 6.09
C GLN A 8 -16.97 6.14 6.67
N ARG A 9 -17.99 5.61 5.96
CA ARG A 9 -18.89 4.53 6.37
C ARG A 9 -18.71 3.29 5.48
N PRO A 10 -17.59 2.57 5.60
CA PRO A 10 -17.31 1.40 4.76
C PRO A 10 -18.35 0.29 4.88
N LYS A 11 -19.03 0.16 6.03
CA LYS A 11 -20.13 -0.80 6.19
C LYS A 11 -21.27 -0.52 5.20
N GLU A 12 -21.60 0.76 5.01
CA GLU A 12 -22.63 1.18 4.05
C GLU A 12 -22.10 1.07 2.61
N THR A 13 -20.85 1.44 2.36
CA THR A 13 -20.23 1.31 1.02
C THR A 13 -20.23 -0.14 0.53
N VAL A 14 -19.83 -1.10 1.37
CA VAL A 14 -19.83 -2.53 1.02
C VAL A 14 -21.25 -3.04 0.79
N ALA A 15 -22.21 -2.65 1.63
CA ALA A 15 -23.62 -3.03 1.48
C ALA A 15 -24.23 -2.45 0.19
N ILE A 16 -23.87 -1.23 -0.19
CA ILE A 16 -24.30 -0.58 -1.43
C ILE A 16 -23.69 -1.29 -2.64
N LEU A 17 -22.41 -1.66 -2.59
CA LEU A 17 -21.76 -2.42 -3.66
C LEU A 17 -22.42 -3.79 -3.89
N ASP A 18 -22.73 -4.52 -2.82
CA ASP A 18 -23.42 -5.82 -2.89
C ASP A 18 -24.84 -5.66 -3.47
N ARG A 19 -25.57 -4.62 -3.06
CA ARG A 19 -26.91 -4.31 -3.61
C ARG A 19 -26.86 -3.90 -5.08
N MET A 20 -25.89 -3.06 -5.48
CA MET A 20 -25.73 -2.64 -6.88
C MET A 20 -25.37 -3.82 -7.78
N GLY A 21 -24.48 -4.71 -7.31
CA GLY A 21 -24.17 -5.95 -8.01
C GLY A 21 -25.37 -6.88 -8.17
N LYS A 22 -26.13 -7.11 -7.09
CA LYS A 22 -27.39 -7.90 -7.14
C LYS A 22 -28.46 -7.27 -8.03
N ALA A 23 -28.48 -5.95 -8.15
CA ALA A 23 -29.40 -5.21 -9.01
C ALA A 23 -28.93 -5.13 -10.48
N GLY A 24 -27.78 -5.73 -10.83
CA GLY A 24 -27.21 -5.67 -12.18
C GLY A 24 -26.74 -4.27 -12.60
N VAL A 25 -26.55 -3.36 -11.64
CA VAL A 25 -26.06 -2.01 -11.91
C VAL A 25 -24.54 -2.07 -12.04
N PRO A 26 -23.95 -1.64 -13.18
CA PRO A 26 -22.51 -1.65 -13.37
C PRO A 26 -21.84 -0.76 -12.32
N VAL A 27 -21.09 -1.39 -11.43
CA VAL A 27 -20.24 -0.68 -10.47
C VAL A 27 -18.89 -0.42 -11.15
N GLY A 28 -18.56 0.86 -11.36
CA GLY A 28 -17.27 1.24 -11.93
C GLY A 28 -16.10 1.04 -10.96
N LEU A 29 -14.89 0.90 -11.52
CA LEU A 29 -13.61 0.79 -10.79
C LEU A 29 -13.47 1.80 -9.65
N SER A 30 -13.85 3.07 -9.88
CA SER A 30 -13.75 4.13 -8.87
C SER A 30 -14.57 3.85 -7.60
N SER A 31 -15.71 3.16 -7.72
CA SER A 31 -16.56 2.82 -6.56
C SER A 31 -15.92 1.72 -5.72
N TYR A 32 -15.28 0.74 -6.37
CA TYR A 32 -14.53 -0.29 -5.67
C TYR A 32 -13.28 0.27 -5.00
N ASN A 33 -12.50 1.10 -5.70
CA ASN A 33 -11.31 1.74 -5.14
C ASN A 33 -11.63 2.48 -3.86
N LEU A 34 -12.74 3.22 -3.85
CA LEU A 34 -13.17 3.97 -2.68
C LEU A 34 -13.65 3.07 -1.53
N ALA A 35 -14.28 1.93 -1.83
CA ALA A 35 -14.64 0.96 -0.80
C ALA A 35 -13.41 0.28 -0.19
N VAL A 36 -12.42 -0.09 -1.02
CA VAL A 36 -11.15 -0.65 -0.54
C VAL A 36 -10.40 0.38 0.30
N GLU A 37 -10.37 1.64 -0.11
CA GLU A 37 -9.77 2.75 0.64
C GLU A 37 -10.46 2.97 2.00
N ALA A 38 -11.80 2.96 2.03
CA ALA A 38 -12.55 3.08 3.28
C ALA A 38 -12.28 1.91 4.24
N LEU A 39 -12.12 0.69 3.72
CA LEU A 39 -11.72 -0.48 4.52
C LEU A 39 -10.25 -0.41 4.98
N ALA A 40 -9.39 0.19 4.16
CA ALA A 40 -7.99 0.41 4.51
C ALA A 40 -7.90 1.27 5.77
N HIS A 41 -8.62 2.39 5.84
CA HIS A 41 -8.65 3.24 7.03
C HIS A 41 -9.07 2.53 8.32
N GLN A 42 -9.81 1.43 8.22
CA GLN A 42 -10.25 0.61 9.36
C GLN A 42 -9.32 -0.59 9.66
N GLY A 43 -8.29 -0.82 8.85
CA GLY A 43 -7.44 -2.02 8.95
C GLY A 43 -8.19 -3.32 8.60
N GLU A 44 -9.32 -3.23 7.89
CA GLU A 44 -10.19 -4.36 7.57
C GLU A 44 -9.70 -5.13 6.34
N TRP A 45 -8.46 -5.62 6.41
CA TRP A 45 -7.73 -6.23 5.30
C TRP A 45 -8.48 -7.43 4.68
N LYS A 46 -9.13 -8.26 5.49
CA LYS A 46 -9.91 -9.42 5.01
C LYS A 46 -11.05 -8.99 4.10
N LYS A 47 -11.74 -7.89 4.43
CA LYS A 47 -12.82 -7.34 3.62
C LYS A 47 -12.27 -6.68 2.36
N ALA A 48 -11.16 -5.96 2.46
CA ALA A 48 -10.50 -5.33 1.32
C ALA A 48 -10.13 -6.38 0.24
N LEU A 49 -9.55 -7.50 0.64
CA LEU A 49 -9.24 -8.61 -0.26
C LEU A 49 -10.47 -9.27 -0.87
N LYS A 50 -11.56 -9.42 -0.09
CA LYS A 50 -12.82 -9.94 -0.62
C LYS A 50 -13.38 -9.05 -1.73
N ILE A 51 -13.22 -7.73 -1.62
CA ILE A 51 -13.61 -6.80 -2.69
C ILE A 51 -12.77 -7.04 -3.94
N ILE A 52 -11.44 -7.19 -3.82
CA ILE A 52 -10.57 -7.51 -4.96
C ILE A 52 -11.05 -8.77 -5.69
N THR A 53 -11.30 -9.86 -4.96
CA THR A 53 -11.83 -11.10 -5.55
C THR A 53 -13.21 -10.90 -6.20
N TYR A 54 -14.05 -10.04 -5.61
CA TYR A 54 -15.38 -9.74 -6.15
C TYR A 54 -15.29 -8.92 -7.44
N MET A 55 -14.40 -7.92 -7.51
CA MET A 55 -14.15 -7.14 -8.72
C MET A 55 -13.81 -8.05 -9.90
N GLU A 56 -12.89 -9.00 -9.70
CA GLU A 56 -12.48 -9.96 -10.72
C GLU A 56 -13.64 -10.81 -11.23
N ARG A 57 -14.53 -11.26 -10.32
CA ARG A 57 -15.74 -12.02 -10.68
C ARG A 57 -16.74 -11.18 -11.49
N GLN A 58 -16.74 -9.87 -11.30
CA GLN A 58 -17.57 -8.92 -12.05
C GLN A 58 -16.87 -8.41 -13.32
N ALA A 59 -15.76 -9.02 -13.74
CA ALA A 59 -14.94 -8.59 -14.87
C ALA A 59 -14.43 -7.13 -14.76
N VAL A 60 -14.31 -6.62 -13.54
CA VAL A 60 -13.68 -5.33 -13.23
C VAL A 60 -12.28 -5.62 -12.70
N TRP A 61 -11.25 -5.17 -13.42
CA TRP A 61 -9.88 -5.48 -13.05
C TRP A 61 -9.34 -4.48 -12.01
N PRO A 62 -8.85 -4.97 -10.86
CA PRO A 62 -8.19 -4.13 -9.86
C PRO A 62 -6.92 -3.49 -10.44
N ASP A 63 -6.71 -2.21 -10.11
CA ASP A 63 -5.55 -1.43 -10.54
C ASP A 63 -4.51 -1.26 -9.41
N THR A 64 -3.40 -0.59 -9.73
CA THR A 64 -2.34 -0.26 -8.75
C THR A 64 -2.89 0.43 -7.51
N ARG A 65 -3.90 1.31 -7.66
CA ARG A 65 -4.54 2.01 -6.53
C ARG A 65 -5.30 1.02 -5.64
N THR A 66 -6.06 0.10 -6.23
CA THR A 66 -6.83 -0.93 -5.52
C THR A 66 -5.91 -1.77 -4.64
N TYR A 67 -4.83 -2.30 -5.22
CA TYR A 67 -3.86 -3.11 -4.49
C TYR A 67 -3.12 -2.30 -3.42
N THR A 68 -2.74 -1.06 -3.71
CA THR A 68 -2.08 -0.18 -2.74
C THR A 68 -2.98 0.10 -1.53
N SER A 69 -4.28 0.34 -1.73
CA SER A 69 -5.23 0.50 -0.63
C SER A 69 -5.42 -0.78 0.18
N ALA A 70 -5.47 -1.96 -0.47
CA ALA A 70 -5.54 -3.23 0.24
C ALA A 70 -4.25 -3.54 1.03
N LEU A 71 -3.08 -3.14 0.52
CA LEU A 71 -1.82 -3.20 1.24
C LEU A 71 -1.81 -2.26 2.46
N ASP A 72 -2.35 -1.04 2.34
CA ASP A 72 -2.50 -0.12 3.47
C ASP A 72 -3.44 -0.70 4.56
N ALA A 73 -4.49 -1.41 4.15
CA ALA A 73 -5.34 -2.16 5.08
C ALA A 73 -4.55 -3.21 5.87
N CYS A 74 -3.69 -3.99 5.19
CA CYS A 74 -2.81 -4.96 5.83
C CYS A 74 -1.80 -4.26 6.76
N ALA A 75 -1.24 -3.14 6.33
CA ALA A 75 -0.29 -2.35 7.10
C ALA A 75 -0.89 -1.87 8.42
N ARG A 76 -2.10 -1.31 8.38
CA ARG A 76 -2.81 -0.83 9.57
C ARG A 76 -3.19 -1.95 10.53
N ALA A 77 -3.41 -3.16 10.03
CA ALA A 77 -3.66 -4.34 10.84
C ALA A 77 -2.38 -5.02 11.37
N GLY A 78 -1.18 -4.61 10.92
CA GLY A 78 0.08 -5.27 11.26
C GLY A 78 0.28 -6.64 10.58
N GLU A 79 -0.49 -6.91 9.52
CA GLU A 79 -0.58 -8.23 8.88
C GLU A 79 0.47 -8.37 7.78
N TRP A 80 1.73 -8.43 8.21
CA TRP A 80 2.91 -8.37 7.36
C TRP A 80 3.02 -9.55 6.38
N GLN A 81 2.64 -10.77 6.80
CA GLN A 81 2.66 -11.95 5.92
C GLN A 81 1.72 -11.72 4.74
N ARG A 82 0.52 -11.21 5.02
CA ARG A 82 -0.46 -10.99 3.96
C ARG A 82 -0.06 -9.84 3.06
N ALA A 83 0.55 -8.79 3.61
CA ALA A 83 1.07 -7.67 2.82
C ALA A 83 2.14 -8.13 1.82
N LEU A 84 3.11 -8.94 2.25
CA LEU A 84 4.14 -9.50 1.37
C LEU A 84 3.54 -10.36 0.25
N LEU A 85 2.65 -11.30 0.62
CA LEU A 85 1.97 -12.17 -0.34
C LEU A 85 1.14 -11.37 -1.34
N LEU A 86 0.48 -10.29 -0.90
CA LEU A 86 -0.35 -9.47 -1.77
C LEU A 86 0.51 -8.65 -2.76
N LEU A 87 1.66 -8.14 -2.32
CA LEU A 87 2.59 -7.44 -3.22
C LEU A 87 3.17 -8.42 -4.26
N GLU A 88 3.53 -9.64 -3.85
CA GLU A 88 4.02 -10.66 -4.78
C GLU A 88 2.92 -11.08 -5.76
N GLU A 89 1.70 -11.32 -5.29
CA GLU A 89 0.53 -11.66 -6.11
C GLU A 89 0.25 -10.57 -7.16
N MET A 90 0.29 -9.30 -6.74
CA MET A 90 0.11 -8.14 -7.61
C MET A 90 1.11 -8.14 -8.78
N VAL A 91 2.39 -8.44 -8.51
CA VAL A 91 3.45 -8.43 -9.53
C VAL A 91 3.43 -9.69 -10.40
N THR A 92 3.40 -10.86 -9.77
CA THR A 92 3.71 -12.14 -10.43
C THR A 92 2.50 -12.80 -11.07
N VAL A 93 1.33 -12.72 -10.40
CA VAL A 93 0.10 -13.38 -10.85
C VAL A 93 -0.76 -12.42 -11.65
N LYS A 94 -0.85 -11.17 -11.19
CA LYS A 94 -1.78 -10.18 -11.75
C LYS A 94 -1.12 -9.23 -12.76
N GLY A 95 0.22 -9.18 -12.78
CA GLY A 95 0.98 -8.31 -13.69
C GLY A 95 0.72 -6.82 -13.47
N VAL A 96 0.27 -6.42 -12.29
CA VAL A 96 -0.03 -5.02 -11.95
C VAL A 96 1.24 -4.39 -11.37
N PRO A 97 1.74 -3.28 -11.94
CA PRO A 97 2.97 -2.66 -11.47
C PRO A 97 2.77 -2.02 -10.09
N PRO A 98 3.60 -2.37 -9.10
CA PRO A 98 3.52 -1.79 -7.76
C PRO A 98 3.98 -0.33 -7.79
N ALA A 99 3.33 0.50 -6.99
CA ALA A 99 3.75 1.87 -6.75
C ALA A 99 4.66 1.95 -5.51
N ILE A 100 5.38 3.06 -5.35
CA ILE A 100 6.16 3.34 -4.12
C ILE A 100 5.29 3.20 -2.87
N GLY A 101 4.03 3.64 -2.95
CA GLY A 101 3.03 3.46 -1.88
C GLY A 101 2.76 1.99 -1.52
N SER A 102 2.80 1.07 -2.49
CA SER A 102 2.62 -0.37 -2.26
C SER A 102 3.77 -0.94 -1.42
N TYR A 103 5.01 -0.59 -1.77
CA TYR A 103 6.18 -1.00 -1.01
C TYR A 103 6.22 -0.40 0.40
N ASN A 104 5.88 0.88 0.52
CA ASN A 104 5.78 1.57 1.82
C ASN A 104 4.72 0.94 2.74
N ALA A 105 3.61 0.49 2.17
CA ALA A 105 2.59 -0.22 2.93
C ALA A 105 3.10 -1.57 3.46
N VAL A 106 3.85 -2.33 2.65
CA VAL A 106 4.49 -3.59 3.11
C VAL A 106 5.50 -3.32 4.22
N LEU A 107 6.37 -2.32 4.05
CA LEU A 107 7.30 -1.90 5.11
C LEU A 107 6.55 -1.57 6.40
N SER A 108 5.50 -0.76 6.31
CA SER A 108 4.71 -0.36 7.48
C SER A 108 4.01 -1.56 8.12
N ALA A 109 3.55 -2.54 7.33
CA ALA A 109 2.99 -3.78 7.83
C ALA A 109 4.01 -4.59 8.63
N CYS A 110 5.24 -4.74 8.11
CA CYS A 110 6.33 -5.42 8.81
C CYS A 110 6.65 -4.76 10.15
N VAL A 111 6.78 -3.43 10.19
CA VAL A 111 7.05 -2.70 11.44
C VAL A 111 5.92 -2.88 12.44
N LYS A 112 4.68 -2.65 12.03
CA LYS A 112 3.50 -2.78 12.92
C LYS A 112 3.25 -4.22 13.36
N GLY A 113 3.68 -5.20 12.56
CA GLY A 113 3.66 -6.62 12.90
C GLY A 113 4.85 -7.09 13.75
N GLY A 114 5.70 -6.17 14.23
CA GLY A 114 6.86 -6.49 15.06
C GLY A 114 7.99 -7.21 14.31
N GLN A 115 8.03 -7.12 12.98
CA GLN A 115 9.03 -7.76 12.14
C GLN A 115 10.07 -6.76 11.64
N SER A 116 10.73 -6.08 12.58
CA SER A 116 11.76 -5.08 12.32
C SER A 116 12.88 -5.58 11.41
N ALA A 117 13.45 -6.75 11.71
CA ALA A 117 14.51 -7.35 10.89
C ALA A 117 14.07 -7.59 9.43
N ARG A 118 12.81 -7.98 9.21
CA ARG A 118 12.27 -8.16 7.85
C ARG A 118 12.02 -6.83 7.14
N ALA A 119 11.54 -5.82 7.87
CA ALA A 119 11.36 -4.48 7.34
C ALA A 119 12.69 -3.92 6.83
N THR A 120 13.76 -4.12 7.60
CA THR A 120 15.14 -3.78 7.21
C THR A 120 15.57 -4.46 5.92
N THR A 121 15.49 -5.79 5.86
CA THR A 121 15.94 -6.53 4.68
C THR A 121 15.15 -6.13 3.44
N PHE A 122 13.83 -5.92 3.61
CA PHE A 122 12.97 -5.49 2.53
C PHE A 122 13.31 -4.06 2.05
N PHE A 123 13.62 -3.15 2.96
CA PHE A 123 14.07 -1.79 2.61
C PHE A 123 15.39 -1.82 1.84
N GLN A 124 16.36 -2.62 2.27
CA GLN A 124 17.62 -2.80 1.55
C GLN A 124 17.40 -3.36 0.14
N ASP A 125 16.47 -4.30 -0.02
CA ASP A 125 16.10 -4.84 -1.33
C ASP A 125 15.43 -3.79 -2.23
N MET A 126 14.60 -2.90 -1.68
CA MET A 126 14.03 -1.76 -2.43
C MET A 126 15.13 -0.83 -2.95
N VAL A 127 16.10 -0.49 -2.10
CA VAL A 127 17.24 0.38 -2.47
C VAL A 127 18.09 -0.29 -3.55
N LYS A 128 18.40 -1.58 -3.41
CA LYS A 128 19.16 -2.33 -4.42
C LYS A 128 18.44 -2.44 -5.77
N LYS A 129 17.12 -2.52 -5.75
CA LYS A 129 16.28 -2.60 -6.96
C LYS A 129 15.99 -1.23 -7.58
N GLU A 130 16.62 -0.17 -7.08
CA GLU A 130 16.42 1.23 -7.51
C GLU A 130 14.93 1.65 -7.50
N VAL A 131 14.13 1.02 -6.63
CA VAL A 131 12.76 1.45 -6.40
C VAL A 131 12.82 2.78 -5.66
N GLY A 132 12.25 3.83 -6.25
CA GLY A 132 12.26 5.18 -5.67
C GLY A 132 11.82 5.17 -4.21
N VAL A 133 12.78 5.24 -3.29
CA VAL A 133 12.52 5.37 -1.85
C VAL A 133 12.16 6.82 -1.56
N ASP A 134 11.08 7.04 -0.82
CA ASP A 134 10.64 8.37 -0.42
C ASP A 134 10.87 8.60 1.08
N ALA A 135 10.65 9.83 1.54
CA ALA A 135 10.79 10.19 2.95
C ALA A 135 9.95 9.29 3.89
N ARG A 136 8.85 8.70 3.40
CA ARG A 136 8.03 7.77 4.16
C ARG A 136 8.69 6.39 4.26
N SER A 137 9.31 5.89 3.18
CA SER A 137 10.13 4.67 3.23
C SER A 137 11.20 4.76 4.32
N PHE A 138 11.91 5.90 4.37
CA PHE A 138 12.93 6.17 5.39
C PHE A 138 12.36 6.29 6.81
N ALA A 139 11.27 7.03 7.00
CA ALA A 139 10.66 7.17 8.32
C ALA A 139 10.19 5.83 8.90
N VAL A 140 9.64 4.96 8.04
CA VAL A 140 9.23 3.60 8.44
C VAL A 140 10.45 2.72 8.73
N ALA A 141 11.50 2.82 7.93
CA ALA A 141 12.76 2.10 8.19
C ALA A 141 13.37 2.52 9.53
N ILE A 142 13.46 3.82 9.83
CA ILE A 142 13.96 4.33 11.11
C ILE A 142 13.11 3.84 12.28
N ALA A 143 11.78 3.87 12.16
CA ALA A 143 10.88 3.36 13.19
C ALA A 143 10.97 1.84 13.39
N ALA A 144 11.42 1.08 12.39
CA ALA A 144 11.68 -0.34 12.51
C ALA A 144 12.92 -0.64 13.36
N CYS A 145 13.85 0.30 13.47
CA CYS A 145 15.18 0.04 13.99
C CYS A 145 15.24 0.31 15.49
N GLU A 146 15.21 -0.76 16.29
CA GLU A 146 15.58 -0.70 17.71
C GLU A 146 17.09 -0.53 17.89
N ASP A 147 17.89 -0.95 16.89
CA ASP A 147 19.34 -0.77 16.84
C ASP A 147 19.73 0.31 15.81
N GLY A 148 20.45 1.35 16.26
CA GLY A 148 20.79 2.55 15.50
C GLY A 148 21.60 2.37 14.20
N ASN A 149 22.00 1.14 13.85
CA ASN A 149 22.85 0.84 12.69
C ASN A 149 22.20 1.15 11.33
N LEU A 150 20.86 1.12 11.27
CA LEU A 150 20.11 1.45 10.05
C LEU A 150 19.72 2.91 9.94
N VAL A 151 19.70 3.63 11.07
CA VAL A 151 19.58 5.09 11.06
C VAL A 151 20.81 5.68 10.38
N ASP A 152 22.00 5.16 10.68
CA ASP A 152 23.24 5.57 10.01
C ASP A 152 23.23 5.26 8.51
N GLN A 153 22.72 4.09 8.10
CA GLN A 153 22.56 3.74 6.68
C GLN A 153 21.50 4.61 5.99
N ALA A 154 20.38 4.89 6.65
CA ALA A 154 19.33 5.77 6.15
C ALA A 154 19.83 7.20 5.96
N LEU A 155 20.55 7.75 6.95
CA LEU A 155 21.16 9.08 6.90
C LEU A 155 22.28 9.17 5.85
N ALA A 156 23.09 8.12 5.70
CA ALA A 156 24.12 8.04 4.66
C ALA A 156 23.52 8.06 3.24
N LEU A 157 22.31 7.51 3.07
CA LEU A 157 21.58 7.53 1.81
C LEU A 157 20.87 8.88 1.57
N GLU A 158 20.32 9.51 2.61
CA GLU A 158 19.75 10.87 2.52
C GLU A 158 20.81 11.91 2.13
N GLY A 159 22.04 11.75 2.62
CA GLY A 159 23.20 12.57 2.22
C GLY A 159 23.61 12.43 0.75
N ARG A 160 23.22 11.35 0.07
CA ARG A 160 23.48 11.16 -1.38
C ARG A 160 22.39 11.75 -2.29
N GLY A 161 21.21 12.09 -1.73
CA GLY A 161 20.08 12.66 -2.48
C GLY A 161 20.06 14.19 -2.55
N ARG A 162 20.96 14.89 -1.85
CA ARG A 162 21.23 16.31 -2.06
C ARG A 162 22.33 16.47 -3.09
N ASP A 163 21.94 16.62 -4.35
CA ASP A 163 22.87 17.18 -5.34
C ASP A 163 23.43 18.51 -4.79
N PRO A 164 24.75 18.74 -4.84
CA PRO A 164 25.31 20.03 -4.47
C PRO A 164 24.70 21.11 -5.37
N PRO A 165 24.39 22.32 -4.83
CA PRO A 165 23.87 23.40 -5.66
C PRO A 165 24.87 23.66 -6.79
N LEU A 166 24.37 23.61 -8.04
CA LEU A 166 25.14 23.93 -9.24
C LEU A 166 25.91 25.24 -9.01
N PRO A 167 27.19 25.31 -9.38
CA PRO A 167 27.96 26.54 -9.23
C PRO A 167 27.26 27.63 -10.04
N ARG A 168 26.83 28.70 -9.36
CA ARG A 168 26.41 29.93 -10.05
C ARG A 168 27.65 30.44 -10.77
N GLY A 169 27.66 30.30 -12.09
CA GLY A 169 28.68 30.89 -12.96
C GLY A 169 28.78 32.39 -12.68
N GLY A 170 30.03 32.86 -12.63
CA GLY A 170 30.38 34.27 -12.43
C GLY A 170 30.16 35.12 -13.66
#